data_AF-A0A1W9W549-F1
#
_entry.id   AF-A0A1W9W549-F1
#
_cell.length_a   1.000
_cell.length_b   1.000
_cell.length_c   1.000
_cell.angle_alpha   90.00
_cell.angle_beta   90.00
_cell.angle_gamma   90.00
#
_symmetry.space_group_name_H-M   'P 1'
#
loop_
_entity.id
_entity.type
_entity.pdbx_description
1 polymer ?
#
loop_
_entity_poly.entity_id
_entity_poly.type
_entity_poly.pdbx_seq_one_letter_code
_entity_poly.pdbx_strand_id
1 'polypeptide(L)'
;MINLGRKNIHLVNPRPIFMGEIFNWLGSLGYRLEQTSYAQWRTELSRHEENALYPLLSSFPQEDFESIKEPEFDCQNTIEGLTGTDIVCSPVDTKLLDLYFSYFRKCGFLDAPSMV
;
A
#
# COMPACT_ATOMS: atom_id res chain seq x y z
N MET A 1 -24.70 8.91 -18.63
CA MET A 1 -24.74 7.46 -18.89
C MET A 1 -23.31 6.99 -19.05
N ILE A 2 -22.87 6.00 -18.26
CA ILE A 2 -21.55 5.39 -18.41
C ILE A 2 -21.56 4.59 -19.72
N ASN A 3 -20.71 4.95 -20.70
CA ASN A 3 -20.61 4.25 -21.98
C ASN A 3 -19.26 3.56 -22.09
N LEU A 4 -19.21 2.29 -21.73
CA LEU A 4 -17.98 1.50 -21.67
C LEU A 4 -17.70 0.69 -22.96
N GLY A 5 -18.62 0.68 -23.93
CA GLY A 5 -18.49 -0.16 -25.13
C GLY A 5 -18.17 -1.64 -24.81
N ARG A 6 -17.57 -2.37 -25.77
CA ARG A 6 -16.93 -3.69 -25.52
C ARG A 6 -15.44 -3.53 -25.22
N LYS A 7 -15.05 -2.51 -24.44
CA LYS A 7 -13.64 -2.31 -24.06
C LYS A 7 -13.35 -3.00 -22.73
N ASN A 8 -12.15 -3.56 -22.58
CA ASN A 8 -11.65 -3.99 -21.28
C ASN A 8 -11.32 -2.76 -20.44
N ILE A 9 -11.68 -2.79 -19.16
CA ILE A 9 -11.43 -1.71 -18.20
C ILE A 9 -10.61 -2.22 -17.02
N HIS A 10 -9.69 -1.38 -16.55
CA HIS A 10 -8.93 -1.62 -15.32
C HIS A 10 -9.36 -0.59 -14.28
N LEU A 11 -9.93 -1.07 -13.18
CA LEU A 11 -10.35 -0.23 -12.06
C LEU A 11 -9.18 -0.11 -11.07
N VAL A 12 -8.17 0.68 -11.43
CA VAL A 12 -6.98 0.93 -10.62
C VAL A 12 -6.88 2.42 -10.28
N ASN A 13 -6.13 2.75 -9.23
CA ASN A 13 -5.89 4.15 -8.89
C ASN A 13 -4.93 4.77 -9.92
N PRO A 14 -5.32 5.85 -10.63
CA PRO A 14 -4.45 6.49 -11.62
C PRO A 14 -3.25 7.21 -10.98
N ARG A 15 -3.23 7.36 -9.65
CA ARG A 15 -2.14 7.98 -8.88
C ARG A 15 -1.71 7.02 -7.78
N PRO A 16 -0.82 6.06 -8.08
CA PRO A 16 -0.26 5.19 -7.05
C PRO A 16 0.59 5.99 -6.07
N ILE A 17 0.76 5.45 -4.85
CA ILE A 17 1.68 5.96 -3.84
C ILE A 17 2.86 4.99 -3.76
N PHE A 18 4.07 5.52 -3.55
CA PHE A 18 5.23 4.66 -3.33
C PHE A 18 5.31 4.23 -1.85
N MET A 19 5.68 2.98 -1.59
CA MET A 19 5.81 2.46 -0.22
C MET A 19 6.73 3.32 0.68
N GLY A 20 7.79 3.90 0.10
CA GLY A 20 8.67 4.83 0.82
C GLY A 20 7.94 6.08 1.34
N GLU A 21 6.96 6.60 0.61
CA GLU A 21 6.14 7.73 1.06
C GLU A 21 5.26 7.35 2.25
N ILE A 22 4.68 6.14 2.23
CA ILE A 22 3.90 5.61 3.36
C ILE A 22 4.79 5.47 4.60
N PHE A 23 6.00 4.91 4.46
CA PHE A 23 6.93 4.75 5.59
C PHE A 23 7.42 6.10 6.13
N ASN A 24 7.72 7.08 5.27
CA ASN A 24 8.10 8.42 5.71
C ASN A 24 6.97 9.10 6.48
N TRP A 25 5.73 8.95 5.99
CA TRP A 25 4.54 9.45 6.68
C TRP A 25 4.32 8.74 8.03
N LEU A 26 4.46 7.42 8.11
CA LEU A 26 4.40 6.70 9.40
C LEU A 26 5.47 7.16 10.39
N GLY A 27 6.69 7.42 9.90
CA GLY A 27 7.76 8.01 10.70
C GLY A 27 7.40 9.39 11.24
N SER A 28 6.72 10.23 10.45
CA SER A 28 6.25 11.55 10.91
C SER A 28 5.14 11.47 11.96
N LEU A 29 4.40 10.36 12.04
CA LEU A 29 3.46 10.05 13.11
C LEU A 29 4.14 9.55 14.40
N GLY A 30 5.45 9.27 14.38
CA GLY A 30 6.21 8.80 15.54
C GLY A 30 6.39 7.29 15.62
N TYR A 31 6.01 6.52 14.59
CA TYR A 31 6.38 5.10 14.52
C TYR A 31 7.88 4.97 14.25
N ARG A 32 8.57 4.16 15.06
CA ARG A 32 9.99 3.86 14.86
C ARG A 32 10.15 2.86 13.72
N LEU A 33 10.55 3.37 12.57
CA LEU A 33 10.81 2.58 11.36
C LEU A 33 12.28 2.74 10.95
N GLU A 34 12.99 1.62 10.81
CA GLU A 34 14.34 1.59 10.28
C GLU A 34 14.30 1.09 8.83
N GLN A 35 14.89 1.87 7.91
CA GLN A 35 15.07 1.40 6.54
C GLN A 35 16.23 0.40 6.48
N THR A 36 15.98 -0.77 5.91
CA THR A 36 16.96 -1.84 5.78
C THR A 36 16.84 -2.53 4.43
N SER A 37 17.81 -3.36 4.03
CA SER A 37 17.70 -4.13 2.79
C SER A 37 16.64 -5.22 2.90
N TYR A 38 16.05 -5.61 1.78
CA TYR A 38 15.08 -6.72 1.76
C TYR A 38 15.66 -8.01 2.37
N ALA A 39 16.92 -8.34 2.04
CA ALA A 39 17.59 -9.51 2.59
C ALA A 39 17.74 -9.45 4.13
N GLN A 40 18.08 -8.29 4.68
CA GLN A 40 18.15 -8.09 6.13
C GLN A 40 16.77 -8.16 6.76
N TRP A 41 15.78 -7.44 6.23
CA TRP A 41 14.39 -7.48 6.72
C TRP A 41 13.84 -8.90 6.77
N ARG A 42 14.04 -9.69 5.70
CA ARG A 42 13.57 -11.07 5.62
C ARG A 42 14.30 -11.98 6.62
N THR A 43 15.60 -11.76 6.82
CA THR A 43 16.39 -12.49 7.81
C THR A 43 15.87 -12.22 9.22
N GLU A 44 15.62 -10.96 9.56
CA GLU A 44 15.02 -10.60 10.85
C GLU A 44 13.62 -11.20 11.00
N LEU A 45 12.75 -11.10 9.99
CA LEU A 45 11.43 -11.73 10.02
C LEU A 45 11.51 -13.24 10.34
N SER A 46 12.49 -13.95 9.77
CA SER A 46 12.66 -15.38 10.01
C SER A 46 13.09 -15.75 11.44
N ARG A 47 13.52 -14.77 12.25
CA ARG A 47 13.95 -14.96 13.64
C ARG A 47 12.86 -14.63 14.66
N HIS A 48 11.73 -14.06 14.22
CA HIS A 48 10.66 -13.56 15.07
C HIS A 48 9.36 -14.35 14.81
N GLU A 49 9.22 -15.52 15.43
CA GLU A 49 8.05 -16.39 15.24
C GLU A 49 6.74 -15.76 15.75
N GLU A 50 6.83 -14.84 16.71
CA GLU A 50 5.71 -14.06 17.23
C GLU A 50 5.23 -12.96 16.27
N ASN A 51 6.02 -12.63 15.25
CA ASN A 51 5.67 -11.59 14.29
C ASN A 51 4.45 -12.02 13.46
N ALA A 52 3.48 -11.13 13.29
CA ALA A 52 2.27 -11.40 12.51
C ALA A 52 2.55 -11.81 11.05
N LEU A 53 3.71 -11.46 10.49
CA LEU A 53 4.12 -11.83 9.13
C LEU A 53 4.89 -13.17 9.06
N TYR A 54 5.29 -13.77 10.19
CA TYR A 54 6.05 -15.02 10.19
C TYR A 54 5.34 -16.17 9.44
N PRO A 55 4.01 -16.38 9.61
CA PRO A 55 3.27 -17.39 8.84
C PRO A 55 3.31 -17.18 7.31
N LEU A 56 3.62 -15.95 6.86
CA LEU A 56 3.71 -15.57 5.46
C LEU A 56 5.16 -15.57 4.94
N LEU A 57 6.14 -16.04 5.71
CA LEU A 57 7.56 -16.01 5.34
C LEU A 57 7.85 -16.68 3.98
N SER A 58 7.08 -17.70 3.59
CA SER A 58 7.20 -18.37 2.29
C SER A 58 6.71 -17.51 1.12
N SER A 59 5.84 -16.53 1.35
CA SER A 59 5.41 -15.53 0.36
C SER A 59 6.49 -14.47 0.09
N PHE A 60 7.51 -14.41 0.94
CA PHE A 60 8.68 -13.55 0.79
C PHE A 60 9.88 -14.42 0.39
N PRO A 61 10.12 -14.68 -0.91
CA PRO A 61 11.25 -15.51 -1.35
C PRO A 61 12.60 -14.89 -0.97
N GLN A 62 13.65 -15.71 -0.83
CA GLN A 62 15.01 -15.21 -0.57
C GLN A 62 15.61 -14.49 -1.78
N GLU A 63 15.13 -14.81 -2.98
CA GLU A 63 15.49 -14.12 -4.21
C GLU A 63 15.02 -12.67 -4.15
N ASP A 64 15.78 -11.78 -4.79
CA ASP A 64 15.58 -10.35 -4.67
C ASP A 64 14.20 -9.93 -5.20
N PHE A 65 13.41 -9.28 -4.34
CA PHE A 65 12.11 -8.74 -4.71
C PHE A 65 12.23 -7.71 -5.84
N GLU A 66 13.41 -7.10 -6.02
CA GLU A 66 13.70 -6.19 -7.13
C GLU A 66 13.54 -6.85 -8.51
N SER A 67 13.60 -8.19 -8.59
CA SER A 67 13.37 -8.92 -9.85
C SER A 67 11.89 -9.08 -10.20
N ILE A 68 10.98 -8.91 -9.23
CA ILE A 68 9.54 -9.02 -9.44
C ILE A 68 9.01 -7.64 -9.86
N LYS A 69 8.95 -7.41 -11.18
CA LYS A 69 8.23 -6.24 -11.71
C LYS A 69 6.73 -6.46 -11.54
N GLU A 70 6.11 -5.67 -10.66
CA GLU A 70 4.66 -5.55 -10.65
C GLU A 70 4.18 -5.03 -12.01
N PRO A 71 3.10 -5.61 -12.57
CA PRO A 71 2.55 -5.12 -13.82
C PRO A 71 1.96 -3.72 -13.62
N GLU A 72 2.37 -2.79 -14.48
CA GLU A 72 1.71 -1.49 -14.59
C GLU A 72 0.41 -1.63 -15.39
N PHE A 73 -0.70 -1.20 -14.80
CA PHE A 73 -2.00 -1.23 -15.45
C PHE A 73 -2.37 0.17 -15.95
N ASP A 74 -2.58 0.29 -17.26
CA ASP A 74 -3.24 1.46 -17.84
C ASP A 74 -4.73 1.48 -17.46
N CYS A 75 -5.28 2.66 -17.16
CA CYS A 75 -6.69 2.87 -16.84
C CYS A 75 -7.39 3.87 -17.77
N GLN A 76 -6.80 4.21 -18.91
CA GLN A 76 -7.34 5.17 -19.86
C GLN A 76 -8.78 4.87 -20.29
N ASN A 77 -9.12 3.60 -20.56
CA ASN A 77 -10.50 3.20 -20.90
C ASN A 77 -11.50 3.47 -19.77
N THR A 78 -11.07 3.33 -18.52
CA THR A 78 -11.90 3.64 -17.34
C THR A 78 -12.13 5.15 -17.24
N ILE A 79 -11.07 5.95 -17.40
CA ILE A 79 -11.15 7.42 -17.37
C ILE A 79 -12.09 7.92 -18.47
N GLU A 80 -11.93 7.42 -19.70
CA GLU A 80 -12.80 7.75 -20.84
C GLU A 80 -14.27 7.39 -20.55
N GLY A 81 -14.52 6.16 -20.07
CA GLY A 81 -15.87 5.66 -19.82
C GLY A 81 -16.62 6.39 -18.69
N LEU A 82 -15.88 7.01 -17.77
CA LEU A 82 -16.42 7.82 -16.66
C LEU A 82 -16.55 9.31 -17.00
N THR A 83 -16.14 9.74 -18.20
CA THR A 83 -16.27 11.14 -18.63
C THR A 83 -17.73 11.60 -18.54
N GLY A 84 -17.96 12.75 -17.89
CA GLY A 84 -19.31 13.30 -17.67
C GLY A 84 -20.05 12.68 -16.48
N THR A 85 -19.36 11.95 -15.62
CA THR A 85 -19.85 11.52 -14.29
C THR A 85 -19.06 12.20 -13.19
N ASP A 86 -19.60 12.21 -11.96
CA ASP A 86 -18.89 12.68 -10.77
C ASP A 86 -18.06 11.57 -10.09
N ILE A 87 -17.91 10.41 -10.75
CA ILE A 87 -17.19 9.26 -10.21
C ILE A 87 -15.70 9.47 -10.44
N VAL A 88 -14.95 9.62 -9.35
CA VAL A 88 -13.49 9.80 -9.37
C VAL A 88 -12.82 8.87 -8.36
N CYS A 89 -11.66 8.33 -8.72
CA CYS A 89 -10.79 7.65 -7.75
C CYS A 89 -10.03 8.70 -6.95
N SER A 90 -10.20 8.69 -5.62
CA SER A 90 -9.48 9.62 -4.75
C SER A 90 -7.98 9.29 -4.73
N PRO A 91 -7.09 10.30 -4.67
CA PRO A 91 -5.66 10.05 -4.53
C PRO A 91 -5.36 9.35 -3.20
N VAL A 92 -4.30 8.55 -3.18
CA VAL A 92 -3.76 8.02 -1.92
C VAL A 92 -2.85 9.08 -1.31
N ASP A 93 -3.44 10.00 -0.55
CA ASP A 93 -2.73 11.08 0.14
C ASP A 93 -2.75 10.91 1.67
N THR A 94 -2.08 11.82 2.37
CA THR A 94 -2.00 11.79 3.84
C THR A 94 -3.37 11.85 4.50
N LYS A 95 -4.35 12.53 3.91
CA LYS A 95 -5.71 12.61 4.46
C LYS A 95 -6.40 11.24 4.42
N LEU A 96 -6.25 10.50 3.32
CA LEU A 96 -6.78 9.14 3.22
C LEU A 96 -6.06 8.19 4.19
N LEU A 97 -4.73 8.28 4.28
CA LEU A 97 -3.94 7.48 5.21
C LEU A 97 -4.30 7.78 6.67
N ASP A 98 -4.48 9.05 7.04
CA ASP A 98 -4.92 9.48 8.37
C ASP A 98 -6.28 8.86 8.72
N LEU A 99 -7.22 8.80 7.78
CA LEU A 99 -8.53 8.17 7.96
C LEU A 99 -8.40 6.67 8.28
N TYR A 100 -7.62 5.94 7.47
CA TYR A 100 -7.42 4.51 7.65
C TYR A 100 -6.75 4.19 8.97
N PHE A 101 -5.64 4.87 9.29
CA PHE A 101 -4.91 4.61 10.52
C PHE A 101 -5.67 5.09 11.77
N SER A 102 -6.47 6.15 11.66
CA SER A 102 -7.37 6.53 12.75
C SER A 102 -8.41 5.45 13.03
N TYR A 103 -8.95 4.81 11.99
CA TYR A 103 -9.84 3.67 12.17
C TYR A 103 -9.12 2.46 12.77
N PHE A 104 -7.92 2.12 12.28
CA PHE A 104 -7.13 0.99 12.80
C PHE A 104 -6.77 1.16 14.27
N ARG A 105 -6.43 2.37 14.71
CA ARG A 105 -6.23 2.65 16.15
C ARG A 105 -7.53 2.54 16.93
N LYS A 106 -8.62 3.10 16.40
CA LYS A 106 -9.93 3.09 17.06
C LYS A 106 -10.48 1.67 17.27
N CYS A 107 -10.24 0.75 16.33
CA CYS A 107 -10.67 -0.65 16.46
C CYS A 107 -9.66 -1.55 17.17
N GLY A 108 -8.51 -1.01 17.62
CA GLY A 108 -7.47 -1.77 18.32
C GLY A 108 -6.61 -2.65 17.42
N PHE A 109 -6.62 -2.43 16.10
CA PHE A 109 -5.75 -3.14 15.16
C PHE A 109 -4.31 -2.61 15.20
N LEU A 110 -4.14 -1.31 15.39
CA LEU A 110 -2.82 -0.68 15.57
C LEU A 110 -2.75 0.04 16.91
N ASP A 111 -1.65 -0.15 17.62
CA ASP A 111 -1.34 0.65 18.79
C ASP A 111 -0.98 2.09 18.39
N ALA A 112 -1.20 3.01 19.32
CA ALA A 112 -0.68 4.37 19.19
C ALA A 112 0.86 4.34 19.18
N PRO A 113 1.52 5.22 18.40
CA PRO A 113 2.97 5.29 18.37
C PRO A 113 3.52 5.52 19.79
N SER A 114 4.50 4.72 20.19
CA SER A 114 5.17 4.86 21.48
C SER A 114 6.05 6.10 21.46
N MET A 115 5.61 7.16 22.15
CA MET A 115 6.46 8.32 22.41
C MET A 115 7.61 7.88 23.33
N VAL A 116 8.82 7.82 22.76
CA VAL A 116 10.07 7.71 23.52
C VAL A 116 10.98 8.83 23.05
#